data_AF-A0A7G9P4J6-F1
#
_entry.id   AF-A0A7G9P4J6-F1
#
_cell.length_a   1.000
_cell.length_b   1.000
_cell.length_c   1.000
_cell.angle_alpha   90.00
_cell.angle_beta   90.00
_cell.angle_gamma   90.00
#
_symmetry.space_group_name_H-M   'P 1'
#
loop_
_entity.id
_entity.type
_entity.pdbx_description
1 polymer ?
#
loop_
_entity_poly.entity_id
_entity_poly.type
_entity_poly.pdbx_seq_one_letter_code
_entity_poly.pdbx_strand_id
1 'polypeptide(L)'
;MTFSFSGIFANAGSESMDAFLESFDGIGKIISTPFCGYGVLLTDHAIYLSPNDDLDIPPIATQYVKFSERFPNVTFVYLYAECFGGRCDYAGFVFQSGERIHDEPFRDDVNDDTPLRRLVSYLGVELGNPPYFEPLARNYFSVNYQAVNPQQKQSLLVRLFGSILRRSNH
;
A
#
# COMPACT_ATOMS: atom_id res chain seq x y z
N MET A 1 -1.85 -25.02 -3.19
CA MET A 1 -1.28 -23.83 -3.88
C MET A 1 -1.33 -22.69 -2.90
N THR A 2 -0.19 -22.09 -2.58
CA THR A 2 -0.07 -20.90 -1.74
C THR A 2 -0.23 -19.65 -2.60
N PHE A 3 -0.85 -18.61 -2.05
CA PHE A 3 -0.87 -17.28 -2.62
C PHE A 3 -0.51 -16.29 -1.51
N SER A 4 0.40 -15.37 -1.78
CA SER A 4 0.69 -14.26 -0.88
C SER A 4 0.64 -12.94 -1.65
N PHE A 5 0.18 -11.91 -0.96
CA PHE A 5 0.08 -10.56 -1.46
C PHE A 5 0.60 -9.59 -0.40
N SER A 6 1.42 -8.62 -0.81
CA SER A 6 1.81 -7.48 0.01
C SER A 6 1.70 -6.24 -0.86
N GLY A 7 0.92 -5.26 -0.43
CA GLY A 7 0.70 -4.07 -1.23
C GLY A 7 0.20 -2.87 -0.46
N ILE A 8 0.29 -1.71 -1.11
CA ILE A 8 -0.18 -0.43 -0.58
C ILE A 8 -1.24 0.12 -1.52
N PHE A 9 -2.34 0.57 -0.95
CA PHE A 9 -3.44 1.21 -1.65
C PHE A 9 -3.61 2.66 -1.18
N ALA A 10 -4.06 3.54 -2.07
CA ALA A 10 -4.28 4.95 -1.76
C ALA A 10 -5.56 5.46 -2.42
N ASN A 11 -6.44 6.12 -1.65
CA ASN A 11 -7.70 6.71 -2.14
C ASN A 11 -7.50 8.13 -2.70
N ALA A 12 -6.55 8.31 -3.62
CA ALA A 12 -6.16 9.62 -4.11
C ALA A 12 -6.72 9.93 -5.51
N GLY A 13 -6.98 11.22 -5.75
CA GLY A 13 -7.29 11.76 -7.09
C GLY A 13 -6.08 11.79 -8.03
N SER A 14 -6.33 12.07 -9.31
CA SER A 14 -5.38 11.83 -10.41
C SER A 14 -4.14 12.75 -10.45
N GLU A 15 -4.12 13.87 -9.73
CA GLU A 15 -3.12 14.93 -9.99
C GLU A 15 -1.77 14.77 -9.28
N SER A 16 -1.61 13.80 -8.37
CA SER A 16 -0.42 13.78 -7.48
C SER A 16 0.23 12.41 -7.23
N MET A 17 -0.20 11.35 -7.92
CA MET A 17 0.14 9.97 -7.53
C MET A 17 1.19 9.28 -8.40
N ASP A 18 1.74 9.92 -9.43
CA ASP A 18 2.94 9.41 -10.11
C ASP A 18 4.11 9.30 -9.11
N ALA A 19 4.25 10.31 -8.24
CA ALA A 19 5.22 10.28 -7.14
C ALA A 19 4.97 9.13 -6.16
N PHE A 20 3.72 8.70 -5.96
CA PHE A 20 3.39 7.53 -5.16
C PHE A 20 3.89 6.26 -5.84
N LEU A 21 3.53 6.04 -7.11
CA LEU A 21 3.95 4.85 -7.86
C LEU A 21 5.48 4.75 -8.01
N GLU A 22 6.19 5.89 -8.06
CA GLU A 22 7.65 5.96 -8.10
C GLU A 22 8.34 5.72 -6.76
N SER A 23 7.64 5.91 -5.63
CA SER A 23 8.26 5.87 -4.31
C SER A 23 8.42 4.47 -3.74
N PHE A 24 7.65 3.49 -4.24
CA PHE A 24 7.69 2.11 -3.77
C PHE A 24 8.42 1.24 -4.79
N ASP A 25 9.11 0.20 -4.29
CA ASP A 25 9.62 -0.87 -5.15
C ASP A 25 8.50 -1.89 -5.36
N GLY A 26 7.94 -1.91 -6.55
CA GLY A 26 6.71 -2.64 -6.79
C GLY A 26 6.10 -2.43 -8.17
N ILE A 27 4.96 -3.07 -8.38
CA ILE A 27 4.14 -2.97 -9.58
C ILE A 27 2.96 -2.06 -9.28
N GLY A 28 3.04 -0.84 -9.79
CA GLY A 28 2.00 0.17 -9.67
C GLY A 28 0.82 -0.02 -10.63
N LYS A 29 -0.39 0.29 -10.17
CA LYS A 29 -1.61 0.24 -10.99
C LYS A 29 -2.64 1.29 -10.54
N ILE A 30 -3.29 1.92 -11.51
CA ILE A 30 -4.49 2.72 -11.27
C ILE A 30 -5.68 1.78 -11.05
N ILE A 31 -6.44 2.04 -10.01
CA ILE A 31 -7.63 1.28 -9.63
C ILE A 31 -8.84 2.15 -9.90
N SER A 32 -9.76 1.68 -10.74
CA SER A 32 -11.06 2.31 -11.01
C SER A 32 -12.23 1.57 -10.35
N THR A 33 -12.01 0.31 -9.97
CA THR A 33 -12.94 -0.54 -9.23
C THR A 33 -12.14 -1.39 -8.23
N PRO A 34 -12.60 -1.56 -6.98
CA PRO A 34 -13.86 -1.07 -6.40
C PRO A 34 -13.80 0.37 -5.84
N PHE A 35 -12.67 1.05 -5.96
CA PHE A 35 -12.52 2.46 -5.60
C PHE A 35 -11.71 3.20 -6.68
N CYS A 36 -11.73 4.53 -6.64
CA CYS A 36 -10.89 5.36 -7.49
C CYS A 36 -9.59 5.68 -6.76
N GLY A 37 -8.46 5.15 -7.22
CA GLY A 37 -7.18 5.40 -6.60
C GLY A 37 -6.04 4.59 -7.20
N TYR A 38 -5.10 4.20 -6.35
CA TYR A 38 -3.86 3.56 -6.76
C TYR A 38 -3.56 2.36 -5.89
N GLY A 39 -2.90 1.36 -6.47
CA GLY A 39 -2.34 0.22 -5.78
C GLY A 39 -0.91 -0.03 -6.22
N VAL A 40 -0.08 -0.49 -5.29
CA VAL A 40 1.25 -1.02 -5.58
C VAL A 40 1.35 -2.41 -4.98
N LEU A 41 1.64 -3.40 -5.82
CA LEU A 41 2.10 -4.71 -5.38
C LEU A 41 3.59 -4.63 -5.08
N LEU A 42 4.00 -4.86 -3.84
CA LEU A 42 5.40 -4.75 -3.42
C LEU A 42 6.20 -5.97 -3.89
N THR A 43 7.43 -5.74 -4.34
CA THR A 43 8.36 -6.78 -4.79
C THR A 43 9.15 -7.43 -3.66
N ASP A 44 9.33 -6.72 -2.55
CA ASP A 44 10.02 -7.22 -1.36
C ASP A 44 9.04 -7.82 -0.35
N HIS A 45 9.50 -8.82 0.41
CA HIS A 45 8.67 -9.73 1.18
C HIS A 45 7.79 -9.01 2.23
N ALA A 46 6.69 -9.69 2.56
CA ALA A 46 5.73 -9.34 3.61
C ALA A 46 6.36 -8.60 4.80
N ILE A 47 5.82 -7.42 5.13
CA ILE A 47 6.03 -6.86 6.46
C ILE A 47 5.32 -7.81 7.43
N TYR A 48 6.08 -8.70 8.06
CA TYR A 48 5.56 -9.61 9.06
C TYR A 48 5.20 -8.79 10.30
N LEU A 49 3.91 -8.57 10.51
CA LEU A 49 3.37 -8.01 11.75
C LEU A 49 3.11 -9.20 12.67
N SER A 50 4.17 -9.70 13.31
CA SER A 50 4.05 -10.76 14.31
C SER A 50 3.16 -10.27 15.46
N PRO A 51 2.06 -10.97 15.81
CA PRO A 51 1.16 -10.54 16.89
C PRO A 51 1.80 -10.62 18.29
N ASN A 52 2.96 -11.28 18.41
CA ASN A 52 3.67 -11.47 19.69
C ASN A 52 4.93 -10.59 19.82
N ASP A 53 5.32 -9.87 18.77
CA ASP A 53 6.45 -8.95 18.87
C ASP A 53 5.91 -7.58 19.28
N ASP A 54 5.79 -7.36 20.59
CA ASP A 54 5.51 -6.07 21.22
C ASP A 54 6.59 -4.99 20.95
N LEU A 55 7.55 -5.26 20.06
CA LEU A 55 8.73 -4.44 19.87
C LEU A 55 9.04 -4.32 18.37
N ASP A 56 8.89 -3.08 17.90
CA ASP A 56 9.32 -2.53 16.62
C ASP A 56 8.40 -2.77 15.42
N ILE A 57 7.65 -1.72 15.08
CA ILE A 57 7.17 -1.49 13.72
C ILE A 57 8.37 -1.71 12.79
N PRO A 58 8.30 -2.65 11.83
CA PRO A 58 9.43 -2.92 10.97
C PRO A 58 9.90 -1.61 10.32
N PRO A 59 11.21 -1.33 10.23
CA PRO A 59 11.72 -0.04 9.77
C PRO A 59 11.09 0.44 8.45
N ILE A 60 10.71 -0.50 7.59
CA ILE A 60 10.01 -0.25 6.33
C ILE A 60 8.59 0.31 6.52
N ALA A 61 7.82 -0.17 7.50
CA ALA A 61 6.49 0.37 7.81
C ALA A 61 6.60 1.82 8.34
N THR A 62 7.62 2.13 9.14
CA THR A 62 7.92 3.51 9.55
C THR A 62 8.22 4.42 8.37
N GLN A 63 8.91 3.92 7.34
CA GLN A 63 9.15 4.69 6.10
C GLN A 63 7.85 4.99 5.35
N TYR A 64 6.90 4.04 5.30
CA TYR A 64 5.61 4.23 4.65
C TYR A 64 4.75 5.27 5.38
N VAL A 65 4.70 5.17 6.71
CA VAL A 65 4.01 6.15 7.56
C VAL A 65 4.60 7.54 7.30
N LYS A 66 5.92 7.71 7.38
CA LYS A 66 6.59 8.99 7.11
C LYS A 66 6.35 9.50 5.69
N PHE A 67 6.31 8.62 4.69
CA PHE A 67 6.01 9.00 3.31
C PHE A 67 4.65 9.69 3.19
N SER A 68 3.65 9.29 4.00
CA SER A 68 2.32 9.90 3.97
C SER A 68 2.26 11.36 4.42
N GLU A 69 3.29 11.90 5.09
CA GLU A 69 3.41 13.33 5.42
C GLU A 69 3.35 14.21 4.16
N ARG A 70 3.78 13.67 3.01
CA ARG A 70 3.75 14.39 1.72
C ARG A 70 2.33 14.55 1.16
N PHE A 71 1.39 13.75 1.66
CA PHE A 71 0.01 13.68 1.17
C PHE A 71 -0.97 13.63 2.35
N PRO A 72 -1.08 14.72 3.14
CA PRO A 72 -1.82 14.70 4.40
C PRO A 72 -3.31 14.35 4.26
N ASN A 73 -3.88 14.57 3.07
CA ASN A 73 -5.29 14.29 2.77
C ASN A 73 -5.52 12.91 2.12
N VAL A 74 -4.47 12.10 1.95
CA VAL A 74 -4.58 10.77 1.34
C VAL A 74 -4.49 9.71 2.42
N THR A 75 -5.46 8.81 2.43
CA THR A 75 -5.44 7.63 3.29
C THR A 75 -4.76 6.50 2.55
N PHE A 76 -3.74 5.92 3.19
CA PHE A 76 -3.02 4.78 2.69
C PHE A 76 -3.36 3.53 3.49
N VAL A 77 -3.47 2.40 2.81
CA VAL A 77 -3.70 1.09 3.41
C VAL A 77 -2.60 0.15 2.95
N TYR A 78 -1.75 -0.27 3.89
CA TYR A 78 -0.91 -1.43 3.68
C TYR A 78 -1.73 -2.68 3.98
N LEU A 79 -1.73 -3.63 3.04
CA LEU A 79 -2.46 -4.87 3.14
C LEU A 79 -1.52 -6.03 2.81
N TYR A 80 -1.52 -7.01 3.70
CA TYR A 80 -0.96 -8.32 3.47
C TYR A 80 -2.09 -9.35 3.44
N ALA A 81 -2.01 -10.28 2.50
CA ALA A 81 -2.89 -11.44 2.44
C ALA A 81 -2.07 -12.70 2.21
N GLU A 82 -2.38 -13.76 2.95
CA GLU A 82 -1.82 -15.09 2.73
C GLU A 82 -2.94 -16.10 2.61
N CYS A 83 -2.97 -16.84 1.52
CA CYS A 83 -3.97 -17.86 1.27
C CYS A 83 -3.37 -19.25 1.16
N PHE A 84 -3.85 -20.17 1.99
CA PHE A 84 -3.47 -21.57 2.01
C PHE A 84 -4.70 -22.47 2.04
N GLY A 85 -4.78 -23.43 1.11
CA GLY A 85 -5.86 -24.43 1.11
C GLY A 85 -7.27 -23.85 0.92
N GLY A 86 -7.40 -22.72 0.23
CA GLY A 86 -8.69 -22.04 0.01
C GLY A 86 -9.13 -21.12 1.16
N ARG A 87 -8.27 -20.92 2.15
CA ARG A 87 -8.45 -19.98 3.26
C ARG A 87 -7.50 -18.82 3.07
N CYS A 88 -7.88 -17.63 3.51
CA CYS A 88 -7.06 -16.43 3.43
C CYS A 88 -7.04 -15.72 4.77
N ASP A 89 -5.85 -15.37 5.22
CA ASP A 89 -5.61 -14.54 6.39
C ASP A 89 -5.15 -13.16 5.92
N TYR A 90 -5.61 -12.12 6.60
CA TYR A 90 -5.34 -10.74 6.25
C TYR A 90 -4.78 -9.98 7.45
N ALA A 91 -3.80 -9.14 7.17
CA ALA A 91 -3.21 -8.24 8.15
C ALA A 91 -2.80 -6.94 7.46
N GLY A 92 -2.59 -5.88 8.23
CA GLY A 92 -2.19 -4.61 7.66
C GLY A 92 -2.36 -3.44 8.60
N PHE A 93 -2.24 -2.25 8.04
CA PHE A 93 -2.43 -1.02 8.78
C PHE A 93 -2.82 0.12 7.85
N VAL A 94 -3.46 1.12 8.45
CA VAL A 94 -3.87 2.35 7.80
C VAL A 94 -3.02 3.49 8.32
N PHE A 95 -2.59 4.35 7.42
CA PHE A 95 -1.74 5.49 7.74
C PHE A 95 -2.07 6.71 6.89
N GLN A 96 -1.89 7.88 7.49
CA GLN A 96 -2.20 9.17 6.88
C GLN A 96 -1.40 10.26 7.59
N SER A 97 -0.90 11.26 6.84
CA SER A 97 -0.27 12.45 7.40
C SER A 97 0.88 12.20 8.40
N GLY A 98 1.67 11.15 8.18
CA GLY A 98 2.78 10.79 9.07
C GLY A 98 2.39 9.95 10.29
N GLU A 99 1.13 9.54 10.38
CA GLU A 99 0.61 8.79 11.53
C GLU A 99 -0.02 7.47 11.10
N ARG A 100 0.08 6.46 11.97
CA ARG A 100 -0.64 5.19 11.85
C ARG A 100 -1.95 5.33 12.59
N ILE A 101 -3.07 5.14 11.89
CA ILE A 101 -4.41 5.45 12.41
C ILE A 101 -5.24 4.19 12.71
N HIS A 102 -4.86 3.03 12.14
CA HIS A 102 -5.53 1.76 12.39
C HIS A 102 -4.61 0.57 12.14
N ASP A 103 -4.85 -0.51 12.87
CA ASP A 103 -4.05 -1.72 12.87
C ASP A 103 -4.89 -2.99 12.85
N GLU A 104 -4.54 -3.92 11.98
CA GLU A 104 -5.12 -5.26 11.95
C GLU A 104 -3.98 -6.30 11.95
N PRO A 105 -3.68 -6.92 13.09
CA PRO A 105 -2.68 -8.00 13.16
C PRO A 105 -3.24 -9.29 12.54
N PHE A 106 -2.36 -10.25 12.25
CA PHE A 106 -2.83 -11.62 11.99
C PHE A 106 -3.59 -12.14 13.19
N ARG A 107 -4.67 -12.86 12.92
CA ARG A 107 -5.49 -13.51 13.92
C ARG A 107 -5.42 -15.00 13.67
N ASP A 108 -5.32 -15.77 14.74
CA ASP A 108 -5.36 -17.24 14.66
C ASP A 108 -6.78 -17.77 14.36
N ASP A 109 -7.78 -16.87 14.28
CA ASP A 109 -9.16 -17.24 13.96
C ASP A 109 -9.31 -17.47 12.44
N VAL A 110 -9.49 -18.74 12.10
CA VAL A 110 -9.43 -19.23 10.73
C VAL A 110 -10.72 -18.84 9.98
N ASN A 111 -10.56 -18.12 8.85
CA ASN A 111 -11.62 -17.59 7.97
C ASN A 111 -12.33 -16.32 8.45
N ASP A 112 -11.67 -15.48 9.25
CA ASP A 112 -12.18 -14.15 9.56
C ASP A 112 -11.78 -13.12 8.48
N ASP A 113 -12.72 -12.75 7.61
CA ASP A 113 -12.52 -11.67 6.62
C ASP A 113 -12.67 -10.27 7.22
N THR A 114 -12.92 -10.15 8.54
CA THR A 114 -13.09 -8.86 9.23
C THR A 114 -11.89 -7.92 9.06
N PRO A 115 -10.62 -8.38 9.18
CA PRO A 115 -9.47 -7.51 8.94
C PRO A 115 -9.48 -6.90 7.53
N LEU A 116 -9.74 -7.71 6.50
CA LEU A 116 -9.85 -7.21 5.13
C LEU A 116 -10.94 -6.14 5.02
N ARG A 117 -12.15 -6.42 5.53
CA ARG A 117 -13.29 -5.48 5.50
C ARG A 117 -12.96 -4.15 6.17
N ARG A 118 -12.30 -4.19 7.33
CA ARG A 118 -11.95 -2.99 8.09
C ARG A 118 -10.83 -2.20 7.40
N LEU A 119 -9.82 -2.86 6.84
CA LEU A 119 -8.74 -2.18 6.13
C LEU A 119 -9.26 -1.47 4.88
N VAL A 120 -10.05 -2.15 4.04
CA VAL A 120 -10.51 -1.56 2.77
C VAL A 120 -11.63 -0.53 2.95
N SER A 121 -12.33 -0.50 4.09
CA SER A 121 -13.34 0.52 4.35
C SER A 121 -12.73 1.93 4.45
N TYR A 122 -11.46 2.06 4.86
CA TYR A 122 -10.72 3.32 4.82
C TYR A 122 -10.44 3.82 3.39
N LEU A 123 -10.56 2.95 2.38
CA LEU A 123 -10.53 3.33 0.96
C LEU A 123 -11.93 3.66 0.42
N GLY A 124 -12.97 3.65 1.26
CA GLY A 124 -14.36 3.79 0.86
C GLY A 124 -14.94 2.54 0.20
N VAL A 125 -14.34 1.37 0.43
CA VAL A 125 -14.79 0.11 -0.16
C VAL A 125 -15.65 -0.68 0.83
N GLU A 126 -16.87 -1.01 0.42
CA GLU A 126 -17.73 -1.96 1.13
C GLU A 126 -17.72 -3.31 0.42
N LEU A 127 -17.30 -4.37 1.12
CA LEU A 127 -17.25 -5.71 0.56
C LEU A 127 -18.59 -6.43 0.67
N GLY A 128 -19.01 -7.11 -0.40
CA GLY A 128 -20.21 -7.94 -0.43
C GLY A 128 -20.10 -9.22 0.43
N ASN A 129 -21.04 -10.14 0.25
CA ASN A 129 -21.01 -11.48 0.85
C ASN A 129 -21.14 -12.55 -0.27
N PRO A 130 -20.08 -13.30 -0.61
CA PRO A 130 -18.78 -13.35 0.07
C PRO A 130 -17.94 -12.07 -0.12
N PRO A 131 -17.01 -11.76 0.79
CA PRO A 131 -16.11 -10.63 0.62
C PRO A 131 -15.18 -10.88 -0.55
N TYR A 132 -15.08 -9.89 -1.43
CA TYR A 132 -14.21 -9.95 -2.60
C TYR A 132 -13.60 -8.59 -2.87
N PHE A 133 -12.28 -8.50 -2.73
CA PHE A 133 -11.52 -7.30 -3.06
C PHE A 133 -10.72 -7.57 -4.34
N GLU A 134 -11.21 -7.02 -5.46
CA GLU A 134 -10.67 -7.27 -6.80
C GLU A 134 -9.14 -7.13 -6.92
N PRO A 135 -8.47 -6.17 -6.24
CA PRO A 135 -7.01 -6.07 -6.29
C PRO A 135 -6.23 -7.28 -5.75
N LEU A 136 -6.87 -8.18 -5.00
CA LEU A 136 -6.28 -9.45 -4.56
C LEU A 136 -6.46 -10.59 -5.57
N ALA A 137 -7.19 -10.35 -6.66
CA ALA A 137 -7.35 -11.35 -7.70
C ALA A 137 -5.99 -11.72 -8.30
N ARG A 138 -5.83 -13.02 -8.60
CA ARG A 138 -4.63 -13.50 -9.29
C ARG A 138 -4.45 -12.73 -10.60
N ASN A 139 -3.22 -12.30 -10.86
CA ASN A 139 -2.83 -11.53 -12.04
C ASN A 139 -3.42 -10.12 -12.13
N TYR A 140 -4.08 -9.58 -11.10
CA TYR A 140 -4.64 -8.22 -11.14
C TYR A 140 -3.58 -7.18 -11.52
N PHE A 141 -2.39 -7.28 -10.93
CA PHE A 141 -1.22 -6.43 -11.21
C PHE A 141 -0.39 -6.86 -12.43
N SER A 142 -0.73 -7.99 -13.07
CA SER A 142 0.01 -8.52 -14.22
C SER A 142 -0.52 -8.01 -15.57
N VAL A 143 -1.73 -7.44 -15.60
CA VAL A 143 -2.39 -6.96 -16.83
C VAL A 143 -2.25 -5.43 -16.91
N ASN A 144 -1.59 -4.95 -17.98
CA ASN A 144 -1.23 -3.54 -18.27
C ASN A 144 -0.11 -2.96 -17.39
N TYR A 145 1.10 -3.46 -17.61
CA TYR A 145 2.32 -2.99 -16.96
C TYR A 145 2.70 -1.59 -17.48
N GLN A 146 2.53 -0.54 -16.67
CA GLN A 146 3.43 0.61 -16.75
C GLN A 146 4.58 0.31 -15.80
N ALA A 147 5.68 -0.25 -16.33
CA ALA A 147 6.89 -0.41 -15.54
C ALA A 147 7.33 0.99 -15.13
N VAL A 148 7.26 1.32 -13.85
CA VAL A 148 7.90 2.52 -13.33
C VAL A 148 9.40 2.25 -13.43
N ASN A 149 10.04 2.82 -14.45
CA ASN A 149 11.40 2.46 -14.82
C ASN A 149 12.38 2.91 -13.72
N PRO A 150 13.18 1.99 -13.12
CA PRO A 150 14.15 2.34 -12.09
C PRO A 150 15.15 3.44 -12.52
N GLN A 151 15.41 3.59 -13.82
CA GLN A 151 16.30 4.64 -14.34
C GLN A 151 15.70 6.05 -14.29
N GLN A 152 14.37 6.21 -14.18
CA GLN A 152 13.74 7.53 -14.01
C GLN A 152 13.91 8.07 -12.58
N LYS A 153 14.17 7.22 -11.57
CA LYS A 153 14.43 7.63 -10.17
C LYS A 153 15.62 8.59 -10.03
N GLN A 154 16.65 8.48 -10.88
CA GLN A 154 17.83 9.36 -10.81
C GLN A 154 17.59 10.78 -11.37
N SER A 155 16.64 10.94 -12.30
CA SER A 155 16.37 12.24 -12.94
C SER A 155 15.55 13.18 -12.06
N LEU A 156 14.59 12.64 -11.29
CA LEU A 156 13.72 13.45 -10.43
C LEU A 156 14.40 13.93 -9.14
N LEU A 157 15.29 13.13 -8.53
CA LEU A 157 16.09 13.56 -7.38
C LEU A 157 16.93 14.80 -7.71
N VAL A 158 17.50 14.87 -8.91
CA VAL A 158 18.25 16.05 -9.36
C VAL A 158 17.36 17.28 -9.55
N ARG A 159 16.09 17.12 -9.95
CA ARG A 159 15.15 18.24 -10.14
C ARG A 159 14.52 18.74 -8.84
N LEU A 160 14.17 17.83 -7.92
CA LEU A 160 13.59 18.17 -6.62
C LEU A 160 14.63 18.74 -5.65
N PHE A 161 15.88 18.27 -5.67
CA PHE A 161 16.95 18.82 -4.82
C PHE A 161 17.76 19.94 -5.49
N GLY A 162 17.76 20.04 -6.82
CA GLY A 162 18.42 21.14 -7.55
C GLY A 162 17.71 22.50 -7.42
N SER A 163 16.43 22.50 -7.03
CA SER A 163 15.61 23.72 -6.88
C SER A 163 15.67 24.32 -5.48
N ILE A 164 16.11 23.56 -4.46
CA ILE A 164 16.28 24.06 -3.08
C ILE A 164 17.58 24.87 -2.92
N LEU A 165 18.60 24.64 -3.76
CA LEU A 165 19.90 25.33 -3.67
C LEU A 165 20.00 26.67 -4.42
N ARG A 166 18.92 27.20 -5.02
CA ARG A 166 18.94 28.46 -5.79
C ARG A 166 18.21 29.65 -5.15
N ARG A 167 17.77 29.56 -3.88
CA ARG A 167 17.04 30.66 -3.20
C ARG A 167 17.76 31.31 -2.01
N SER A 168 19.07 31.14 -1.87
CA SER A 168 19.88 31.94 -0.94
C SER A 168 20.92 32.75 -1.69
N ASN A 169 20.48 33.82 -2.34
CA ASN A 169 21.29 34.99 -2.71
C ASN A 169 20.33 36.08 -3.23
N HIS A 170 19.64 36.75 -2.32
CA HIS A 170 19.28 38.16 -2.44
C HIS A 170 18.91 38.73 -1.08
#